data_AF-A0A2R9ST89-F1
#
_entry.id   AF-A0A2R9ST89-F1
#
_cell.length_a   1.000
_cell.length_b   1.000
_cell.length_c   1.000
_cell.angle_alpha   90.00
_cell.angle_beta   90.00
_cell.angle_gamma   90.00
#
_symmetry.space_group_name_H-M   'P 1'
#
loop_
_entity.id
_entity.type
_entity.pdbx_description
1 polymer ?
#
loop_
_entity_poly.entity_id
_entity_poly.type
_entity_poly.pdbx_seq_one_letter_code
_entity_poly.pdbx_strand_id
1 'polypeptide(L)'
;MPKHIKIYALILMIIILINAAMYRHLENQSSEKYNDLYSLYKQKNDSAFVYLVKHASETVPLADTLMAISESMENEDPAKIRQLIDKAKIQAEEIDDQLSTFIEFSDTYLNNAVPKHFINNTAMTTDEQLDMFILAREARIRGSLYDISYAYWKSNPKTIDIKTRETLRSLALELYELNKTVTSFKDNDAAHMFYLTENYKALMLGNLKPHLERLKKIQDHFQDINKSKKEIDT
;
A
#
# COMPACT_ATOMS: atom_id res chain seq x y z
N MET A 1 68.63 -5.13 22.93
CA MET A 1 67.28 -4.95 23.53
C MET A 1 67.21 -5.74 24.84
N PRO A 2 66.91 -5.10 25.99
CA PRO A 2 66.76 -5.76 27.29
C PRO A 2 65.74 -6.91 27.22
N LYS A 3 66.03 -8.05 27.88
CA LYS A 3 65.16 -9.24 27.88
C LYS A 3 63.72 -8.92 28.29
N HIS A 4 63.53 -8.01 29.24
CA HIS A 4 62.21 -7.59 29.72
C HIS A 4 61.38 -6.90 28.64
N ILE A 5 61.99 -6.09 27.75
CA ILE A 5 61.27 -5.42 26.65
C ILE A 5 60.73 -6.44 25.64
N LYS A 6 61.48 -7.51 25.36
CA LYS A 6 61.02 -8.60 24.48
C LYS A 6 59.84 -9.37 25.08
N ILE A 7 59.85 -9.59 26.39
CA ILE A 7 58.76 -10.26 27.12
C ILE A 7 57.51 -9.39 27.13
N TYR A 8 57.62 -8.09 27.42
CA TYR A 8 56.47 -7.17 27.38
C TYR A 8 55.89 -7.02 25.97
N ALA A 9 56.72 -6.96 24.93
CA ALA A 9 56.26 -6.92 23.55
C ALA A 9 55.52 -8.21 23.13
N LEU A 10 55.99 -9.38 23.60
CA LEU A 10 55.31 -10.66 23.37
C LEU A 10 53.94 -10.69 24.07
N ILE A 11 53.87 -10.24 25.33
CA ILE A 11 52.61 -10.16 26.09
C ILE A 11 51.62 -9.23 25.39
N LEU A 12 52.06 -8.05 24.94
CA LEU A 12 51.22 -7.11 24.18
C LEU A 12 50.71 -7.73 22.88
N MET A 13 51.57 -8.42 22.14
CA MET A 13 51.20 -9.11 20.89
C MET A 13 50.14 -10.19 21.15
N ILE A 14 50.28 -10.97 22.22
CA ILE A 14 49.28 -11.98 22.64
C ILE A 14 47.94 -11.32 22.97
N ILE A 15 47.95 -10.21 23.73
CA ILE A 15 46.72 -9.47 24.08
C ILE A 15 46.03 -8.94 22.83
N ILE A 16 46.77 -8.39 21.86
CA ILE A 16 46.21 -7.91 20.59
C ILE A 16 45.58 -9.06 19.81
N LEU A 17 46.25 -10.21 19.73
CA LEU A 17 45.75 -11.39 19.01
C LEU A 17 44.47 -11.94 19.66
N ILE A 18 44.40 -12.01 21.00
CA ILE A 18 43.21 -12.43 21.73
C ILE A 18 42.04 -11.47 21.45
N ASN A 19 42.27 -10.16 21.53
CA ASN A 19 41.23 -9.17 21.25
C ASN A 19 40.76 -9.25 19.78
N ALA A 20 41.68 -9.42 18.82
CA ALA A 20 41.33 -9.57 17.41
C ALA A 20 40.54 -10.86 17.11
N ALA A 21 40.80 -11.93 17.85
CA ALA A 21 40.03 -13.19 17.76
C ALA A 21 38.65 -13.06 18.41
N MET A 22 38.56 -12.44 19.60
CA MET A 22 37.30 -12.15 20.28
C MET A 22 36.40 -11.23 19.45
N TYR A 23 36.97 -10.17 18.86
CA TYR A 23 36.22 -9.25 18.01
C TYR A 23 35.61 -9.99 16.81
N ARG A 24 36.41 -10.79 16.08
CA ARG A 24 35.91 -11.60 14.96
C ARG A 24 34.84 -12.61 15.37
N HIS A 25 34.99 -13.23 16.55
CA HIS A 25 33.98 -14.15 17.06
C HIS A 25 32.65 -13.46 17.35
N LEU A 26 32.68 -12.30 18.03
CA LEU A 26 31.49 -11.50 18.31
C LEU A 26 30.83 -10.96 17.03
N GLU A 27 31.63 -10.53 16.06
CA GLU A 27 31.16 -10.07 14.75
C GLU A 27 30.47 -11.20 13.97
N ASN A 28 31.07 -12.41 13.94
CA ASN A 28 30.45 -13.58 13.32
C ASN A 28 29.14 -13.96 14.02
N GLN A 29 29.13 -14.01 15.36
CA GLN A 29 27.92 -14.34 16.12
C GLN A 29 26.80 -13.30 15.91
N SER A 30 27.16 -12.02 15.82
CA SER A 30 26.22 -10.94 15.50
C SER A 30 25.66 -11.10 14.08
N SER A 31 26.52 -11.43 13.12
CA SER A 31 26.14 -11.62 11.72
C SER A 31 25.22 -12.83 11.55
N GLU A 32 25.51 -13.95 12.22
CA GLU A 32 24.64 -15.14 12.24
C GLU A 32 23.25 -14.81 12.80
N LYS A 33 23.18 -14.17 13.98
CA LYS A 33 21.89 -13.76 14.58
C LYS A 33 21.11 -12.79 13.70
N TYR A 34 21.81 -11.86 13.04
CA TYR A 34 21.19 -10.92 12.12
C TYR A 34 20.63 -11.63 10.89
N ASN A 35 21.39 -12.54 10.27
CA ASN A 35 20.93 -13.34 9.13
C ASN A 35 19.73 -14.23 9.49
N ASP A 36 19.72 -14.83 10.68
CA ASP A 36 18.58 -15.60 11.18
C ASP A 36 17.32 -14.73 11.31
N LEU A 37 17.44 -13.57 11.98
CA LEU A 37 16.32 -12.64 12.16
C LEU A 37 15.80 -12.12 10.80
N TYR A 38 16.71 -11.82 9.88
CA TYR A 38 16.40 -11.43 8.51
C TYR A 38 15.62 -12.52 7.77
N SER A 39 16.08 -13.77 7.83
CA SER A 39 15.41 -14.90 7.17
C SER A 39 13.99 -15.09 7.71
N LEU A 40 13.80 -14.93 9.03
CA LEU A 40 12.49 -15.00 9.68
C LEU A 40 11.58 -13.86 9.24
N TYR A 41 12.09 -12.62 9.19
CA TYR A 41 11.34 -11.46 8.70
C TYR A 41 10.87 -11.69 7.28
N LYS A 42 11.80 -12.04 6.38
CA LYS A 42 11.51 -12.27 4.95
C LYS A 42 10.46 -13.37 4.79
N GLN A 43 10.62 -14.50 5.48
CA GLN A 43 9.65 -15.59 5.43
C GLN A 43 8.26 -15.14 5.91
N LYS A 44 8.17 -14.36 7.00
CA LYS A 44 6.89 -13.84 7.50
C LYS A 44 6.26 -12.82 6.56
N ASN A 45 7.05 -11.90 6.02
CA ASN A 45 6.59 -10.89 5.09
C ASN A 45 6.09 -11.54 3.78
N ASP A 46 6.85 -12.48 3.21
CA ASP A 46 6.46 -13.26 2.03
C ASP A 46 5.18 -14.07 2.28
N SER A 47 5.10 -14.76 3.42
CA SER A 47 3.90 -15.53 3.79
C SER A 47 2.67 -14.65 3.98
N ALA A 48 2.83 -13.49 4.61
CA ALA A 48 1.76 -12.53 4.80
C ALA A 48 1.31 -11.93 3.46
N PHE A 49 2.24 -11.56 2.58
CA PHE A 49 1.92 -11.09 1.23
C PHE A 49 1.08 -12.12 0.46
N VAL A 50 1.53 -13.38 0.40
CA VAL A 50 0.77 -14.45 -0.29
C VAL A 50 -0.61 -14.65 0.35
N TYR A 51 -0.70 -14.61 1.67
CA TYR A 51 -1.98 -14.69 2.37
C TYR A 51 -2.93 -13.56 1.97
N LEU A 52 -2.43 -12.32 1.96
CA LEU A 52 -3.20 -11.13 1.59
C LEU A 52 -3.71 -11.21 0.16
N VAL A 53 -2.87 -11.59 -0.81
CA VAL A 53 -3.28 -11.73 -2.22
C VAL A 53 -4.37 -12.79 -2.38
N LYS A 54 -4.22 -13.95 -1.71
CA LYS A 54 -5.21 -15.03 -1.78
C LYS A 54 -6.56 -14.66 -1.17
N HIS A 55 -6.55 -13.85 -0.13
CA HIS A 55 -7.74 -13.45 0.60
C HIS A 55 -8.17 -12.02 0.27
N ALA A 56 -7.66 -11.48 -0.84
CA ALA A 56 -8.03 -10.17 -1.33
C ALA A 56 -9.55 -10.10 -1.53
N SER A 57 -10.16 -9.07 -0.95
CA SER A 57 -11.52 -8.66 -1.21
C SER A 57 -11.66 -8.18 -2.65
N GLU A 58 -12.78 -8.54 -3.26
CA GLU A 58 -13.15 -8.10 -4.60
C GLU A 58 -13.55 -6.63 -4.57
N THR A 59 -13.18 -5.88 -5.60
CA THR A 59 -13.55 -4.46 -5.76
C THR A 59 -14.92 -4.28 -6.41
N VAL A 60 -15.48 -5.36 -6.99
CA VAL A 60 -16.80 -5.39 -7.64
C VAL A 60 -17.93 -4.84 -6.76
N PRO A 61 -18.06 -5.20 -5.47
CA PRO A 61 -19.17 -4.69 -4.64
C PRO A 61 -19.15 -3.17 -4.46
N LEU A 62 -17.96 -2.54 -4.44
CA LEU A 62 -17.83 -1.10 -4.43
C LEU A 62 -18.19 -0.53 -5.81
N ALA A 63 -17.65 -1.09 -6.88
CA ALA A 63 -17.93 -0.67 -8.25
C ALA A 63 -19.44 -0.66 -8.55
N ASP A 64 -20.15 -1.73 -8.20
CA ASP A 64 -21.61 -1.85 -8.35
C ASP A 64 -22.35 -0.75 -7.58
N THR A 65 -21.91 -0.46 -6.36
CA THR A 65 -22.52 0.57 -5.52
C THR A 65 -22.29 1.97 -6.11
N LEU A 66 -21.07 2.27 -6.58
CA LEU A 66 -20.77 3.54 -7.24
C LEU A 66 -21.55 3.70 -8.55
N MET A 67 -21.69 2.63 -9.34
CA MET A 67 -22.49 2.62 -10.56
C MET A 67 -23.95 2.92 -10.26
N ALA A 68 -24.53 2.24 -9.26
CA ALA A 68 -25.92 2.46 -8.84
C ALA A 68 -26.18 3.91 -8.38
N ILE A 69 -25.25 4.52 -7.67
CA ILE A 69 -25.35 5.95 -7.29
C ILE A 69 -25.30 6.83 -8.55
N SER A 70 -24.40 6.53 -9.50
CA SER A 70 -24.24 7.33 -10.72
C SER A 70 -25.48 7.33 -11.62
N GLU A 71 -26.24 6.23 -11.62
CA GLU A 71 -27.43 6.01 -12.44
C GLU A 71 -28.73 6.47 -11.76
N SER A 72 -28.69 6.79 -10.47
CA SER A 72 -29.88 7.14 -9.69
C SER A 72 -30.68 8.30 -10.27
N MET A 73 -32.01 8.26 -10.35
CA MET A 73 -32.77 9.38 -10.91
C MET A 73 -33.00 10.52 -9.90
N GLU A 74 -33.25 11.75 -10.37
CA GLU A 74 -33.48 12.93 -9.51
C GLU A 74 -34.70 12.82 -8.58
N ASN A 75 -35.62 11.89 -8.89
CA ASN A 75 -36.84 11.62 -8.13
C ASN A 75 -36.73 10.38 -7.22
N GLU A 76 -35.55 9.77 -7.09
CA GLU A 76 -35.36 8.64 -6.17
C GLU A 76 -35.48 9.06 -4.71
N ASP A 77 -35.92 8.12 -3.87
CA ASP A 77 -36.01 8.31 -2.43
C ASP A 77 -34.63 8.74 -1.86
N PRO A 78 -34.53 9.93 -1.24
CA PRO A 78 -33.28 10.39 -0.65
C PRO A 78 -32.67 9.44 0.39
N ALA A 79 -33.51 8.67 1.10
CA ALA A 79 -33.04 7.68 2.06
C ALA A 79 -32.28 6.54 1.36
N LYS A 80 -32.74 6.10 0.19
CA LYS A 80 -32.08 5.06 -0.62
C LYS A 80 -30.70 5.53 -1.11
N ILE A 81 -30.62 6.75 -1.65
CA ILE A 81 -29.35 7.31 -2.13
C ILE A 81 -28.34 7.47 -0.99
N ARG A 82 -28.81 7.94 0.18
CA ARG A 82 -27.98 8.03 1.38
C ARG A 82 -27.41 6.66 1.77
N GLN A 83 -28.24 5.62 1.81
CA GLN A 83 -27.79 4.26 2.16
C GLN A 83 -26.72 3.75 1.20
N LEU A 84 -26.85 4.03 -0.10
CA LEU A 84 -25.83 3.67 -1.09
C LEU A 84 -24.52 4.41 -0.85
N ILE A 85 -24.57 5.73 -0.56
CA ILE A 85 -23.36 6.52 -0.25
C ILE A 85 -22.68 6.00 1.03
N ASP A 86 -23.44 5.72 2.08
CA ASP A 86 -22.89 5.19 3.33
C ASP A 86 -22.27 3.80 3.14
N LYS A 87 -22.91 2.94 2.34
CA LYS A 87 -22.36 1.63 1.94
C LYS A 87 -21.05 1.77 1.16
N ALA A 88 -21.01 2.67 0.17
CA ALA A 88 -19.82 2.92 -0.64
C ALA A 88 -18.63 3.37 0.21
N LYS A 89 -18.86 4.21 1.24
CA LYS A 89 -17.79 4.68 2.14
C LYS A 89 -17.15 3.53 2.93
N ILE A 90 -17.95 2.60 3.42
CA ILE A 90 -17.45 1.42 4.15
C ILE A 90 -16.65 0.52 3.21
N GLN A 91 -17.19 0.24 2.02
CA GLN A 91 -16.51 -0.59 1.02
C GLN A 91 -15.21 0.06 0.52
N ALA A 92 -15.19 1.39 0.36
CA ALA A 92 -13.98 2.11 -0.05
C ALA A 92 -12.87 2.07 1.00
N GLU A 93 -13.22 2.10 2.30
CA GLU A 93 -12.23 1.95 3.38
C GLU A 93 -11.53 0.60 3.30
N GLU A 94 -12.28 -0.49 3.10
CA GLU A 94 -11.72 -1.83 2.94
C GLU A 94 -10.76 -1.93 1.75
N ILE A 95 -11.14 -1.38 0.58
CA ILE A 95 -10.29 -1.41 -0.62
C ILE A 95 -9.05 -0.51 -0.48
N ASP A 96 -9.21 0.70 0.07
CA ASP A 96 -8.09 1.64 0.28
C ASP A 96 -7.04 1.03 1.24
N ASP A 97 -7.50 0.35 2.31
CA ASP A 97 -6.63 -0.33 3.28
C ASP A 97 -5.97 -1.57 2.66
N GLN A 98 -6.70 -2.38 1.89
CA GLN A 98 -6.15 -3.54 1.19
C GLN A 98 -5.02 -3.14 0.23
N LEU A 99 -5.22 -2.10 -0.59
CA LEU A 99 -4.21 -1.63 -1.55
C LEU A 99 -2.95 -1.10 -0.83
N SER A 100 -3.14 -0.36 0.27
CA SER A 100 -2.03 0.11 1.11
C SER A 100 -1.26 -1.06 1.71
N THR A 101 -1.97 -2.10 2.16
CA THR A 101 -1.39 -3.30 2.78
C THR A 101 -0.60 -4.13 1.76
N PHE A 102 -1.06 -4.26 0.50
CA PHE A 102 -0.26 -4.91 -0.54
C PHE A 102 1.08 -4.22 -0.76
N ILE A 103 1.12 -2.89 -0.71
CA ILE A 103 2.35 -2.10 -0.88
C ILE A 103 3.26 -2.22 0.36
N GLU A 104 2.69 -2.27 1.56
CA GLU A 104 3.46 -2.49 2.78
C GLU A 104 4.16 -3.86 2.76
N PHE A 105 3.43 -4.91 2.38
CA PHE A 105 3.95 -6.28 2.33
C PHE A 105 4.68 -6.63 1.02
N SER A 106 4.78 -5.72 0.06
CA SER A 106 5.59 -5.93 -1.15
C SER A 106 7.08 -5.67 -0.93
N ASP A 107 7.46 -5.31 0.30
CA ASP A 107 8.84 -5.15 0.73
C ASP A 107 9.69 -6.37 0.36
N THR A 108 10.83 -6.13 -0.27
CA THR A 108 11.77 -7.15 -0.69
C THR A 108 12.97 -7.30 0.24
N TYR A 109 13.07 -6.48 1.32
CA TYR A 109 14.15 -6.42 2.32
C TYR A 109 15.43 -7.10 1.83
N LEU A 110 16.28 -6.39 1.09
CA LEU A 110 17.58 -6.94 0.74
C LEU A 110 18.50 -6.88 1.97
N ASN A 111 19.44 -7.82 2.07
CA ASN A 111 20.39 -7.88 3.18
C ASN A 111 21.13 -6.52 3.29
N ASN A 112 20.97 -5.82 4.42
CA ASN A 112 21.40 -4.43 4.70
C ASN A 112 20.41 -3.30 4.38
N ALA A 113 19.15 -3.58 4.03
CA ALA A 113 18.12 -2.56 3.88
C ALA A 113 17.75 -1.97 5.26
N VAL A 114 18.42 -0.88 5.64
CA VAL A 114 17.90 0.01 6.67
C VAL A 114 16.63 0.66 6.11
N PRO A 115 15.52 0.77 6.89
CA PRO A 115 14.36 1.55 6.47
C PRO A 115 14.82 2.90 5.94
N LYS A 116 14.59 3.14 4.63
CA LYS A 116 14.93 4.43 4.03
C LYS A 116 13.92 5.49 4.45
N HIS A 117 12.66 5.07 4.57
CA HIS A 117 11.53 5.94 4.86
C HIS A 117 10.67 5.35 5.97
N PHE A 118 10.10 6.23 6.79
CA PHE A 118 9.16 5.87 7.84
C PHE A 118 7.98 6.83 7.78
N ILE A 119 6.83 6.34 7.33
CA ILE A 119 5.60 7.13 7.18
C ILE A 119 4.46 6.41 7.87
N ASN A 120 3.76 7.09 8.78
CA ASN A 120 2.59 6.56 9.50
C ASN A 120 2.81 5.18 10.16
N ASN A 121 4.00 4.96 10.74
CA ASN A 121 4.44 3.69 11.34
C ASN A 121 4.76 2.55 10.37
N THR A 122 4.72 2.80 9.06
CA THR A 122 5.17 1.85 8.04
C THR A 122 6.61 2.17 7.65
N ALA A 123 7.49 1.19 7.83
CA ALA A 123 8.87 1.25 7.34
C ALA A 123 8.92 0.82 5.88
N MET A 124 9.59 1.60 5.04
CA MET A 124 9.77 1.27 3.63
C MET A 124 11.26 1.18 3.30
N THR A 125 11.61 0.18 2.51
CA THR A 125 13.02 -0.15 2.20
C THR A 125 13.46 0.33 0.82
N THR A 126 12.50 0.63 -0.07
CA THR A 126 12.77 1.09 -1.44
C THR A 126 12.00 2.39 -1.76
N ASP A 127 12.54 3.16 -2.70
CA ASP A 127 11.89 4.38 -3.18
C ASP A 127 10.65 4.05 -4.02
N GLU A 128 10.64 2.92 -4.73
CA GLU A 128 9.46 2.42 -5.44
C GLU A 128 8.30 2.10 -4.50
N GLN A 129 8.58 1.51 -3.34
CA GLN A 129 7.56 1.24 -2.33
C GLN A 129 6.98 2.54 -1.76
N LEU A 130 7.83 3.54 -1.52
CA LEU A 130 7.40 4.87 -1.10
C LEU A 130 6.50 5.54 -2.15
N ASP A 131 6.95 5.57 -3.41
CA ASP A 131 6.20 6.17 -4.51
C ASP A 131 4.83 5.51 -4.67
N MET A 132 4.78 4.18 -4.59
CA MET A 132 3.53 3.42 -4.62
C MET A 132 2.63 3.75 -3.44
N PHE A 133 3.19 3.90 -2.23
CA PHE A 133 2.41 4.22 -1.04
C PHE A 133 1.82 5.64 -1.10
N ILE A 134 2.59 6.62 -1.58
CA ILE A 134 2.10 7.98 -1.85
C ILE A 134 0.99 7.93 -2.89
N LEU A 135 1.23 7.23 -4.00
CA LEU A 135 0.26 7.10 -5.08
C LEU A 135 -1.05 6.44 -4.62
N ALA A 136 -0.97 5.37 -3.82
CA ALA A 136 -2.15 4.73 -3.24
C ALA A 136 -2.92 5.66 -2.31
N ARG A 137 -2.21 6.47 -1.52
CA ARG A 137 -2.83 7.48 -0.66
C ARG A 137 -3.55 8.57 -1.46
N GLU A 138 -2.97 9.03 -2.56
CA GLU A 138 -3.56 10.04 -3.44
C GLU A 138 -4.72 9.47 -4.28
N ALA A 139 -4.69 8.16 -4.57
CA ALA A 139 -5.75 7.45 -5.29
C ALA A 139 -6.99 7.10 -4.44
N ARG A 140 -6.95 7.34 -3.11
CA ARG A 140 -7.98 6.91 -2.16
C ARG A 140 -9.37 7.37 -2.56
N ILE A 141 -10.30 6.41 -2.62
CA ILE A 141 -11.68 6.67 -3.02
C ILE A 141 -12.49 7.22 -1.85
N ARG A 142 -12.15 6.80 -0.63
CA ARG A 142 -12.87 7.18 0.58
C ARG A 142 -13.03 8.69 0.73
N GLY A 143 -11.96 9.47 0.49
CA GLY A 143 -11.96 10.92 0.65
C GLY A 143 -13.08 11.59 -0.16
N SER A 144 -13.15 11.29 -1.45
CA SER A 144 -14.14 11.87 -2.36
C SER A 144 -15.57 11.43 -2.04
N LEU A 145 -15.78 10.23 -1.49
CA LEU A 145 -17.11 9.80 -1.05
C LEU A 145 -17.63 10.62 0.14
N TYR A 146 -16.76 11.09 1.03
CA TYR A 146 -17.16 12.04 2.07
C TYR A 146 -17.56 13.40 1.48
N ASP A 147 -16.82 13.90 0.50
CA ASP A 147 -17.15 15.14 -0.18
C ASP A 147 -18.49 15.04 -0.94
N ILE A 148 -18.72 13.93 -1.63
CA ILE A 148 -19.99 13.63 -2.32
C ILE A 148 -21.14 13.56 -1.30
N SER A 149 -20.94 12.85 -0.19
CA SER A 149 -21.93 12.76 0.88
C SER A 149 -22.31 14.14 1.40
N TYR A 150 -21.31 15.00 1.66
CA TYR A 150 -21.53 16.36 2.13
C TYR A 150 -22.26 17.23 1.11
N ALA A 151 -21.87 17.18 -0.16
CA ALA A 151 -22.51 17.92 -1.24
C ALA A 151 -23.98 17.51 -1.40
N TYR A 152 -24.26 16.20 -1.37
CA TYR A 152 -25.61 15.64 -1.39
C TYR A 152 -26.45 16.10 -0.18
N TRP A 153 -25.86 16.12 1.01
CA TRP A 153 -26.54 16.63 2.21
C TRP A 153 -26.87 18.12 2.12
N LYS A 154 -26.09 18.91 1.39
CA LYS A 154 -26.35 20.34 1.19
C LYS A 154 -27.30 20.64 0.04
N SER A 155 -27.46 19.76 -0.94
CA SER A 155 -28.30 20.03 -2.10
C SER A 155 -29.79 20.14 -1.72
N ASN A 156 -30.48 21.08 -2.37
CA ASN A 156 -31.93 21.25 -2.28
C ASN A 156 -32.48 21.62 -3.67
N PRO A 157 -33.24 20.74 -4.35
CA PRO A 157 -33.62 19.39 -3.93
C PRO A 157 -32.42 18.43 -3.79
N LYS A 158 -32.65 17.28 -3.14
CA LYS A 158 -31.62 16.26 -2.89
C LYS A 158 -31.21 15.56 -4.19
N THR A 159 -30.24 16.15 -4.88
CA THR A 159 -29.76 15.64 -6.17
C THR A 159 -28.26 15.39 -6.16
N ILE A 160 -27.84 14.48 -7.04
CA ILE A 160 -26.44 14.25 -7.41
C ILE A 160 -26.25 14.85 -8.80
N ASP A 161 -25.33 15.80 -8.92
CA ASP A 161 -25.08 16.49 -10.18
C ASP A 161 -24.38 15.59 -11.22
N ILE A 162 -24.46 16.01 -12.48
CA ILE A 162 -23.92 15.26 -13.63
C ILE A 162 -22.43 14.94 -13.46
N LYS A 163 -21.62 15.88 -12.96
CA LYS A 163 -20.17 15.68 -12.84
C LYS A 163 -19.83 14.66 -11.75
N THR A 164 -20.56 14.73 -10.63
CA THR A 164 -20.45 13.71 -9.57
C THR A 164 -20.83 12.32 -10.10
N ARG A 165 -21.89 12.20 -10.90
CA ARG A 165 -22.28 10.92 -11.53
C ARG A 165 -21.21 10.40 -12.48
N GLU A 166 -20.65 11.25 -13.33
CA GLU A 166 -19.56 10.89 -14.24
C GLU A 166 -18.34 10.39 -13.47
N THR A 167 -17.96 11.08 -12.40
CA THR A 167 -16.86 10.68 -11.52
C THR A 167 -17.11 9.31 -10.91
N LEU A 168 -18.30 9.09 -10.32
CA LEU A 168 -18.69 7.81 -9.73
C LEU A 168 -18.65 6.67 -10.76
N ARG A 169 -19.12 6.94 -11.99
CA ARG A 169 -19.07 5.97 -13.09
C ARG A 169 -17.63 5.64 -13.49
N SER A 170 -16.78 6.64 -13.64
CA SER A 170 -15.35 6.43 -13.96
C SER A 170 -14.64 5.63 -12.88
N LEU A 171 -14.92 5.91 -11.60
CA LEU A 171 -14.39 5.13 -10.48
C LEU A 171 -14.89 3.68 -10.51
N ALA A 172 -16.17 3.47 -10.77
CA ALA A 172 -16.74 2.12 -10.89
C ALA A 172 -16.07 1.31 -12.01
N LEU A 173 -15.91 1.90 -13.19
CA LEU A 173 -15.23 1.26 -14.32
C LEU A 173 -13.79 0.90 -14.01
N GLU A 174 -13.04 1.80 -13.38
CA GLU A 174 -11.66 1.53 -12.97
C GLU A 174 -11.58 0.42 -11.92
N LEU A 175 -12.53 0.38 -10.97
CA LEU A 175 -12.60 -0.67 -9.96
C LEU A 175 -12.93 -2.04 -10.56
N TYR A 176 -13.74 -2.12 -11.62
CA TYR A 176 -13.95 -3.39 -12.33
C TYR A 176 -12.65 -3.89 -13.00
N GLU A 177 -11.87 -2.99 -13.61
CA GLU A 177 -10.58 -3.36 -14.20
C GLU A 177 -9.55 -3.74 -13.13
N LEU A 178 -9.51 -2.99 -12.02
CA LEU A 178 -8.67 -3.34 -10.87
C LEU A 178 -9.01 -4.73 -10.32
N ASN A 179 -10.31 -5.09 -10.29
CA ASN A 179 -10.74 -6.42 -9.84
C ASN A 179 -10.09 -7.51 -10.69
N LYS A 180 -10.14 -7.36 -12.02
CA LYS A 180 -9.56 -8.35 -12.94
C LYS A 180 -8.08 -8.54 -12.67
N THR A 181 -7.35 -7.44 -12.46
CA THR A 181 -5.94 -7.48 -12.09
C THR A 181 -5.74 -8.24 -10.79
N VAL A 182 -6.39 -7.83 -9.69
CA VAL A 182 -6.24 -8.49 -8.37
C VAL A 182 -6.62 -9.97 -8.43
N THR A 183 -7.73 -10.32 -9.06
CA THR A 183 -8.18 -11.72 -9.20
C THR A 183 -7.21 -12.57 -10.03
N SER A 184 -6.57 -12.02 -11.07
CA SER A 184 -5.54 -12.74 -11.83
C SER A 184 -4.33 -13.13 -10.98
N PHE A 185 -4.02 -12.35 -9.95
CA PHE A 185 -2.99 -12.69 -8.97
C PHE A 185 -3.52 -13.76 -8.00
N LYS A 186 -4.75 -13.63 -7.51
CA LYS A 186 -5.40 -14.60 -6.62
C LYS A 186 -5.50 -16.01 -7.20
N ASP A 187 -5.80 -16.12 -8.49
CA ASP A 187 -6.02 -17.39 -9.19
C ASP A 187 -4.70 -18.08 -9.62
N ASN A 188 -3.56 -17.41 -9.47
CA ASN A 188 -2.25 -18.03 -9.72
C ASN A 188 -1.90 -19.05 -8.62
N ASP A 189 -1.16 -20.09 -8.98
CA ASP A 189 -0.86 -21.19 -8.07
C ASP A 189 0.01 -20.72 -6.87
N ALA A 190 -0.42 -21.09 -5.67
CA ALA A 190 0.16 -20.66 -4.40
C ALA A 190 1.63 -21.09 -4.25
N ALA A 191 1.96 -22.27 -4.76
CA ALA A 191 3.32 -22.77 -4.77
C ALA A 191 4.22 -21.87 -5.62
N HIS A 192 3.73 -21.43 -6.78
CA HIS A 192 4.46 -20.52 -7.68
C HIS A 192 4.68 -19.14 -7.05
N MET A 193 3.72 -18.61 -6.29
CA MET A 193 3.89 -17.35 -5.56
C MET A 193 4.97 -17.42 -4.46
N PHE A 194 5.11 -18.58 -3.80
CA PHE A 194 6.06 -18.75 -2.69
C PHE A 194 7.51 -18.97 -3.17
N TYR A 195 7.71 -19.58 -4.33
CA TYR A 195 9.07 -19.81 -4.88
C TYR A 195 9.64 -18.61 -5.65
N LEU A 196 8.78 -17.67 -6.09
CA LEU A 196 9.18 -16.49 -6.89
C LEU A 196 8.73 -15.17 -6.25
N THR A 197 8.59 -15.13 -4.93
CA THR A 197 7.84 -14.06 -4.23
C THR A 197 8.38 -12.66 -4.49
N GLU A 198 9.69 -12.47 -4.61
CA GLU A 198 10.28 -11.16 -4.97
C GLU A 198 9.84 -10.68 -6.36
N ASN A 199 9.95 -11.54 -7.39
CA ASN A 199 9.52 -11.22 -8.75
C ASN A 199 8.00 -11.03 -8.82
N TYR A 200 7.25 -11.79 -8.02
CA TYR A 200 5.80 -11.76 -7.98
C TYR A 200 5.28 -10.48 -7.29
N LYS A 201 5.91 -10.04 -6.20
CA LYS A 201 5.65 -8.75 -5.54
C LYS A 201 5.89 -7.58 -6.49
N ALA A 202 7.05 -7.54 -7.13
CA ALA A 202 7.38 -6.49 -8.10
C ALA A 202 6.40 -6.47 -9.28
N LEU A 203 6.04 -7.64 -9.82
CA LEU A 203 5.05 -7.76 -10.88
C LEU A 203 3.66 -7.26 -10.46
N MET A 204 3.24 -7.58 -9.23
CA MET A 204 1.97 -7.10 -8.69
C MET A 204 1.96 -5.58 -8.53
N LEU A 205 3.01 -4.99 -7.95
CA LEU A 205 3.12 -3.53 -7.86
C LEU A 205 3.10 -2.87 -9.24
N GLY A 206 3.86 -3.41 -10.19
CA GLY A 206 3.90 -2.93 -11.57
C GLY A 206 2.53 -2.98 -12.25
N ASN A 207 1.73 -4.01 -11.99
CA ASN A 207 0.37 -4.13 -12.52
C ASN A 207 -0.65 -3.28 -11.76
N LEU A 208 -0.47 -3.03 -10.46
CA LEU A 208 -1.34 -2.14 -9.67
C LEU A 208 -1.11 -0.66 -9.99
N LYS A 209 0.13 -0.26 -10.26
CA LYS A 209 0.51 1.15 -10.47
C LYS A 209 -0.37 1.89 -11.47
N PRO A 210 -0.63 1.37 -12.69
CA PRO A 210 -1.49 2.06 -13.66
C PRO A 210 -2.93 2.26 -13.16
N HIS A 211 -3.46 1.36 -12.32
CA HIS A 211 -4.79 1.53 -11.73
C HIS A 211 -4.79 2.66 -10.71
N LEU A 212 -3.78 2.72 -9.84
CA LEU A 212 -3.66 3.80 -8.86
C LEU A 212 -3.47 5.17 -9.54
N GLU A 213 -2.68 5.23 -10.63
CA GLU A 213 -2.53 6.45 -11.44
C GLU A 213 -3.87 6.91 -12.05
N ARG A 214 -4.67 5.98 -12.58
CA ARG A 214 -5.99 6.30 -13.14
C ARG A 214 -6.98 6.72 -12.06
N LEU A 215 -7.02 6.01 -10.93
CA LEU A 215 -7.84 6.38 -9.77
C LEU A 215 -7.47 7.78 -9.29
N LYS A 216 -6.19 8.06 -9.04
CA LYS A 216 -5.70 9.40 -8.67
C LYS A 216 -6.14 10.45 -9.69
N LYS A 217 -5.97 10.20 -10.99
CA LYS A 217 -6.39 11.15 -12.04
C LYS A 217 -7.90 11.46 -11.98
N ILE A 218 -8.73 10.45 -11.72
CA ILE A 218 -10.18 10.65 -11.55
C ILE A 218 -10.46 11.50 -10.30
N GLN A 219 -9.77 11.23 -9.19
CA GLN A 219 -9.93 12.00 -7.94
C GLN A 219 -9.46 13.46 -8.08
N ASP A 220 -8.29 13.68 -8.68
CA ASP A 220 -7.74 15.02 -8.92
C ASP A 220 -8.70 15.85 -9.76
N HIS A 221 -9.23 15.26 -10.83
CA HIS A 221 -10.21 15.92 -11.69
C HIS A 221 -11.48 16.33 -10.92
N PHE A 222 -11.97 15.46 -10.05
CA PHE A 222 -13.13 15.76 -9.20
C PHE A 222 -12.84 16.88 -8.21
N GLN A 223 -11.66 16.90 -7.59
CA GLN A 223 -11.26 17.95 -6.66
C GLN A 223 -11.11 19.31 -7.33
N ASP A 224 -10.51 19.37 -8.52
CA ASP A 224 -10.34 20.62 -9.26
C ASP A 224 -11.68 21.22 -9.71
N ILE A 225 -12.61 20.37 -10.13
CA ILE A 225 -14.00 20.76 -10.42
C ILE A 225 -14.68 21.35 -9.18
N ASN A 226 -14.48 20.74 -8.01
CA ASN A 226 -15.12 21.20 -6.78
C ASN A 226 -14.48 22.47 -6.19
N LYS A 227 -13.16 22.67 -6.38
CA LYS A 227 -12.47 23.91 -5.99
C LYS A 227 -12.95 25.10 -6.82
N SER A 228 -12.99 24.95 -8.15
CA SER A 228 -13.47 26.01 -9.05
C SER A 228 -14.92 26.43 -8.76
N LYS A 229 -15.77 25.49 -8.34
CA LYS A 229 -17.15 25.81 -7.92
C LYS A 229 -17.20 26.65 -6.63
N LYS A 230 -16.35 26.35 -5.64
CA LYS A 230 -16.31 27.10 -4.38
C LYS A 230 -15.83 28.54 -4.55
N GLU A 231 -14.94 28.81 -5.50
CA GLU A 231 -14.43 30.16 -5.77
C GLU A 231 -15.47 31.06 -6.48
N ILE A 232 -16.42 30.47 -7.21
CA ILE A 232 -17.49 31.20 -7.90
C ILE A 232 -18.65 31.56 -6.94
N ASP A 233 -18.84 30.75 -5.89
CA ASP A 233 -19.93 30.90 -4.91
C ASP A 233 -19.55 31.78 -3.68
N THR A 234 -18.34 32.36 -3.65
CA THR A 234 -17.85 33.34 -2.65
C THR A 234 -17.73 34.73 -3.22
#